data_AF-A0A127HUH7-F1
#
_entry.id   AF-A0A127HUH7-F1
#
_cell.length_a   1.000
_cell.length_b   1.000
_cell.length_c   1.000
_cell.angle_alpha   90.00
_cell.angle_beta   90.00
_cell.angle_gamma   90.00
#
_symmetry.space_group_name_H-M   'P 1'
#
loop_
_entity.id
_entity.type
_entity.pdbx_description
1 polymer ?
#
loop_
_entity_poly.entity_id
_entity_poly.type
_entity_poly.pdbx_seq_one_letter_code
_entity_poly.pdbx_strand_id
1 'polypeptide(L)'
;MADQKKGQPNKASPEKTHLYDTSNHAQLVRLVPRLRKGPADTFTIMRELNICRPGARICDLRNAGYKIITSRITMTDEWGRIHRGVAVYTLIAEPGAKVAA
;
A
#
# COMPACT_ATOMS: atom_id res chain seq x y z
N MET A 1 19.03 15.95 34.92
CA MET A 1 18.16 14.76 35.08
C MET A 1 17.24 14.68 33.87
N ALA A 2 17.09 13.50 33.31
CA ALA A 2 16.43 13.23 32.03
C ALA A 2 14.99 12.79 32.26
N ASP A 3 14.06 13.26 31.43
CA ASP A 3 12.74 12.66 31.30
C ASP A 3 12.28 12.70 29.84
N GLN A 4 12.80 11.76 29.04
CA GLN A 4 12.20 11.43 27.74
C GLN A 4 10.95 10.59 28.00
N LYS A 5 9.77 11.19 27.81
CA LYS A 5 8.49 10.50 27.86
C LYS A 5 8.38 9.53 26.68
N LYS A 6 8.75 8.27 26.92
CA LYS A 6 8.58 7.16 25.97
C LYS A 6 7.09 6.89 25.78
N GLY A 7 6.53 7.39 24.68
CA GLY A 7 5.17 7.06 24.25
C GLY A 7 5.03 5.55 24.05
N GLN A 8 3.98 4.98 24.62
CA GLN A 8 3.66 3.55 24.54
C GLN A 8 3.41 3.13 23.08
N PRO A 9 3.76 1.90 22.67
CA PRO A 9 3.37 1.37 21.37
C PRO A 9 1.85 1.17 21.36
N ASN A 10 1.14 2.00 20.59
CA ASN A 10 -0.27 1.80 20.28
C ASN A 10 -0.43 0.45 19.56
N LYS A 11 -1.18 -0.48 20.17
CA LYS A 11 -1.67 -1.69 19.51
C LYS A 11 -2.64 -1.25 18.41
N ALA A 12 -2.16 -1.22 17.17
CA ALA A 12 -2.87 -0.73 15.99
C ALA A 12 -4.26 -1.36 15.84
N SER A 13 -5.27 -0.68 16.36
CA SER A 13 -6.61 -0.69 15.78
C SER A 13 -6.46 -0.21 14.34
N PRO A 14 -7.16 -0.78 13.34
CA PRO A 14 -7.04 -0.30 11.97
C PRO A 14 -7.44 1.18 11.93
N GLU A 15 -6.46 2.08 11.92
CA GLU A 15 -6.69 3.51 11.87
C GLU A 15 -7.45 3.80 10.58
N LYS A 16 -8.71 4.22 10.69
CA LYS A 16 -9.48 4.70 9.55
C LYS A 16 -8.95 6.08 9.21
N THR A 17 -7.89 6.12 8.40
CA THR A 17 -7.29 7.39 7.97
C THR A 17 -8.14 8.06 6.91
N HIS A 18 -8.23 9.38 6.96
CA HIS A 18 -9.03 10.18 6.03
C HIS A 18 -8.49 10.10 4.59
N LEU A 19 -9.39 10.15 3.60
CA LEU A 19 -9.04 9.99 2.18
C LEU A 19 -8.10 11.10 1.65
N TYR A 20 -8.18 12.29 2.24
CA TYR A 20 -7.37 13.44 1.85
C TYR A 20 -6.09 13.60 2.70
N ASP A 21 -5.87 12.72 3.67
CA ASP A 21 -4.61 12.70 4.41
C ASP A 21 -3.50 12.15 3.49
N THR A 22 -2.54 13.00 3.15
CA THR A 22 -1.45 12.65 2.23
C THR A 22 -0.19 12.18 2.94
N SER A 23 -0.22 12.04 4.27
CA SER A 23 0.90 11.50 5.02
C SER A 23 1.23 10.08 4.57
N ASN A 24 2.52 9.73 4.60
CA ASN A 24 2.98 8.41 4.19
C ASN A 24 2.26 7.31 4.97
N HIS A 25 2.09 7.50 6.28
CA HIS A 25 1.40 6.53 7.14
C HIS A 25 -0.06 6.31 6.70
N ALA A 26 -0.84 7.39 6.52
CA ALA A 26 -2.23 7.29 6.09
C ALA A 26 -2.39 6.63 4.71
N GLN A 27 -1.47 6.88 3.79
CA GLN A 27 -1.47 6.21 2.48
C GLN A 27 -1.18 4.70 2.62
N LEU A 28 -0.20 4.31 3.44
CA LEU A 28 0.13 2.89 3.67
C LEU A 28 -1.02 2.14 4.36
N VAL A 29 -1.64 2.76 5.37
CA VAL A 29 -2.78 2.18 6.11
C VAL A 29 -3.98 1.92 5.20
N ARG A 30 -4.19 2.71 4.13
CA ARG A 30 -5.22 2.46 3.11
C ARG A 30 -4.78 1.44 2.06
N LEU A 31 -3.50 1.44 1.68
CA LEU A 31 -2.98 0.56 0.64
C LEU A 31 -2.96 -0.90 1.05
N VAL A 32 -2.54 -1.21 2.29
CA VAL A 32 -2.49 -2.59 2.81
C VAL A 32 -3.84 -3.32 2.70
N PRO A 33 -4.96 -2.81 3.26
CA PRO A 33 -6.26 -3.48 3.15
C PRO A 33 -6.75 -3.58 1.70
N ARG A 34 -6.38 -2.65 0.80
CA ARG A 34 -6.70 -2.77 -0.62
C ARG A 34 -5.96 -3.94 -1.29
N LEU A 35 -4.70 -4.17 -0.93
CA LEU A 35 -3.90 -5.28 -1.45
C LEU A 35 -4.30 -6.63 -0.83
N ARG A 36 -4.82 -6.64 0.40
CA ARG A 36 -5.41 -7.85 1.02
C ARG A 36 -6.65 -8.35 0.28
N LYS A 37 -7.43 -7.46 -0.33
CA LYS A 37 -8.61 -7.83 -1.14
C LYS A 37 -8.23 -8.47 -2.48
N GLY A 38 -7.00 -8.26 -2.94
CA GLY A 38 -6.50 -8.79 -4.21
C GLY A 38 -5.54 -7.84 -4.90
N PRO A 39 -5.06 -8.21 -6.10
CA PRO A 39 -4.15 -7.40 -6.89
C PRO A 39 -4.72 -6.00 -7.15
N ALA A 40 -3.84 -5.01 -7.26
CA ALA A 40 -4.21 -3.65 -7.62
C ALA A 40 -3.18 -3.06 -8.60
N ASP A 41 -3.67 -2.53 -9.72
CA ASP A 41 -2.84 -1.80 -10.67
C ASP A 41 -2.60 -0.35 -10.22
N THR A 42 -1.64 0.29 -10.86
CA THR A 42 -1.20 1.66 -10.52
C THR A 42 -2.34 2.67 -10.68
N PHE A 43 -3.20 2.55 -11.69
CA PHE A 43 -4.32 3.47 -11.91
C PHE A 43 -5.41 3.26 -10.87
N THR A 44 -5.74 2.01 -10.57
CA THR A 44 -6.70 1.68 -9.51
C THR A 44 -6.25 2.23 -8.15
N ILE A 45 -4.97 2.11 -7.80
CA ILE A 45 -4.44 2.69 -6.55
C ILE A 45 -4.55 4.22 -6.55
N MET A 46 -4.23 4.88 -7.66
CA MET A 46 -4.34 6.35 -7.77
C MET A 46 -5.80 6.81 -7.65
N ARG A 47 -6.72 6.13 -8.34
CA ARG A 47 -8.14 6.52 -8.42
C ARG A 47 -8.91 6.20 -7.14
N GLU A 48 -8.75 5.00 -6.59
CA GLU A 48 -9.52 4.55 -5.43
C GLU A 48 -8.94 5.04 -4.10
N LEU A 49 -7.61 5.13 -3.98
CA LEU A 49 -6.96 5.44 -2.70
C LEU A 49 -6.41 6.87 -2.62
N ASN A 50 -6.48 7.63 -3.71
CA ASN A 50 -5.91 8.98 -3.81
C ASN A 50 -4.40 9.03 -3.48
N ILE A 51 -3.67 7.98 -3.86
CA ILE A 51 -2.23 7.86 -3.60
C ILE A 51 -1.45 8.25 -4.84
N CYS A 52 -0.85 9.44 -4.80
CA CYS A 52 0.13 9.85 -5.81
C CYS A 52 1.41 9.01 -5.69
N ARG A 53 1.96 8.61 -6.84
CA ARG A 53 3.17 7.76 -6.94
C ARG A 53 3.06 6.42 -6.16
N PRO A 54 2.14 5.51 -6.55
CA PRO A 54 1.93 4.22 -5.87
C PRO A 54 3.22 3.41 -5.66
N GLY A 55 4.14 3.44 -6.64
CA GLY A 55 5.40 2.70 -6.56
C GLY A 55 6.27 3.08 -5.36
N ALA A 56 6.26 4.36 -4.93
CA ALA A 56 6.99 4.79 -3.73
C ALA A 56 6.39 4.15 -2.47
N ARG A 57 5.06 4.13 -2.35
CA ARG A 57 4.37 3.49 -1.22
C ARG A 57 4.60 1.98 -1.18
N ILE A 58 4.66 1.33 -2.34
CA ILE A 58 5.01 -0.10 -2.43
C ILE A 58 6.44 -0.34 -1.95
N CYS A 59 7.40 0.53 -2.28
CA CYS A 59 8.76 0.45 -1.74
C CYS A 59 8.77 0.58 -0.21
N ASP A 60 8.00 1.52 0.35
CA ASP A 60 7.89 1.67 1.80
C ASP A 60 7.27 0.44 2.49
N LEU A 61 6.24 -0.18 1.88
CA LEU A 61 5.68 -1.44 2.40
C LEU A 61 6.70 -2.58 2.34
N ARG A 62 7.49 -2.69 1.26
CA ARG A 62 8.55 -3.69 1.16
C ARG A 62 9.61 -3.48 2.23
N ASN A 63 10.02 -2.24 2.48
CA ASN A 63 10.95 -1.88 3.54
C ASN A 63 10.39 -2.20 4.94
N ALA A 64 9.07 -2.10 5.12
CA ALA A 64 8.37 -2.51 6.33
C ALA A 64 8.18 -4.04 6.46
N GLY A 65 8.67 -4.84 5.51
CA GLY A 65 8.67 -6.31 5.56
C GLY A 65 7.50 -6.99 4.85
N TYR A 66 6.68 -6.26 4.09
CA TYR A 66 5.63 -6.86 3.26
C TYR A 66 6.24 -7.48 2.00
N LYS A 67 5.83 -8.71 1.66
CA LYS A 67 6.19 -9.35 0.40
C LYS A 67 5.15 -8.99 -0.67
N ILE A 68 5.51 -8.08 -1.56
CA ILE A 68 4.63 -7.62 -2.65
C ILE A 68 5.33 -7.86 -3.99
N ILE A 69 4.73 -8.68 -4.85
CA ILE A 69 5.21 -8.90 -6.22
C ILE A 69 4.63 -7.85 -7.16
N THR A 70 5.39 -7.52 -8.20
CA THR A 70 4.94 -6.61 -9.26
C THR A 70 4.95 -7.35 -10.59
N SER A 71 3.78 -7.46 -11.19
CA SER A 71 3.63 -7.92 -12.58
C SER A 71 3.37 -6.71 -13.48
N ARG A 72 3.69 -6.84 -14.77
CA ARG A 72 3.43 -5.80 -15.76
C ARG A 72 2.38 -6.28 -16.75
N ILE A 73 1.34 -5.47 -16.97
CA ILE A 73 0.27 -5.76 -17.92
C ILE A 73 0.13 -4.63 -18.94
N THR A 74 -0.54 -4.94 -20.05
CA THR A 74 -1.06 -3.91 -20.94
C THR A 74 -2.52 -3.70 -20.59
N MET A 75 -2.92 -2.44 -20.34
CA MET A 75 -4.28 -2.08 -19.98
C MET A 75 -4.74 -0.87 -20.78
N THR A 76 -6.03 -0.82 -21.10
CA THR A 76 -6.66 0.36 -21.69
C THR A 76 -7.34 1.16 -20.59
N ASP A 77 -7.05 2.46 -20.55
CA ASP A 77 -7.63 3.38 -19.58
C ASP A 77 -9.06 3.81 -19.97
N GLU A 78 -9.75 4.54 -19.11
CA GLU A 78 -11.16 4.94 -19.33
C GLU A 78 -11.34 5.89 -20.54
N TRP A 79 -10.26 6.54 -20.98
CA TRP A 79 -10.22 7.39 -22.18
C TRP A 79 -9.78 6.64 -23.45
N GLY A 80 -9.74 5.30 -23.43
CA GLY A 80 -9.35 4.49 -24.59
C GLY A 80 -7.86 4.48 -24.91
N ARG A 81 -7.00 5.01 -24.03
CA ARG A 81 -5.55 4.99 -24.20
C ARG A 81 -4.96 3.66 -23.75
N ILE A 82 -4.13 3.05 -24.59
CA ILE A 82 -3.44 1.81 -24.26
C ILE A 82 -2.13 2.13 -23.53
N HIS A 83 -2.03 1.65 -22.29
CA HIS A 83 -0.83 1.74 -21.46
C HIS A 83 -0.14 0.39 -21.43
N ARG A 84 1.08 0.33 -21.97
CA ARG A 84 1.93 -0.86 -21.92
C ARG A 84 2.80 -0.82 -20.66
N GLY A 85 2.86 -1.95 -19.95
CA GLY A 85 3.75 -2.09 -18.79
C GLY A 85 3.21 -1.47 -17.50
N VAL A 86 1.89 -1.40 -17.34
CA VAL A 86 1.24 -0.96 -16.10
C VAL A 86 1.58 -1.94 -14.99
N ALA A 87 2.09 -1.43 -13.87
CA ALA A 87 2.44 -2.25 -12.72
C ALA A 87 1.18 -2.67 -11.96
N VAL A 88 1.06 -3.97 -11.73
CA VAL A 88 0.06 -4.64 -10.88
C VAL A 88 0.77 -5.19 -9.66
N TYR A 89 0.33 -4.75 -8.49
CA TYR A 89 0.90 -5.15 -7.21
C TYR A 89 0.04 -6.21 -6.56
N THR A 90 0.65 -7.31 -6.14
CA THR A 90 -0.03 -8.40 -5.44
C THR A 90 0.67 -8.66 -4.11
N LEU A 91 -0.10 -8.63 -3.01
CA LEU A 91 0.39 -8.96 -1.69
C LEU A 91 0.49 -10.48 -1.53
N ILE A 92 1.68 -10.96 -1.21
CA ILE A 92 1.99 -12.39 -1.02
C ILE A 92 2.09 -12.74 0.46
N ALA A 93 2.69 -11.88 1.27
CA ALA A 93 2.81 -12.08 2.70
C ALA A 93 2.95 -10.76 3.45
N GLU A 94 2.45 -10.76 4.68
CA GLU A 94 2.55 -9.62 5.60
C GLU A 94 3.68 -9.86 6.61
N PRO A 95 4.32 -8.78 7.12
CA PRO A 95 5.32 -8.91 8.17
C PRO A 95 4.68 -9.54 9.41
N GLY A 96 5.22 -10.68 9.84
CA GLY A 96 4.72 -11.43 11.00
C GLY A 96 3.59 -12.42 10.72
N ALA A 97 3.08 -12.50 9.49
CA ALA A 97 2.20 -13.61 9.10
C ALA A 97 3.03 -14.89 9.01
N LYS A 98 2.83 -15.82 9.96
CA LYS A 98 3.31 -17.20 9.83
C LYS A 98 2.64 -17.78 8.60
N VAL A 99 3.43 -18.12 7.59
CA VAL A 99 2.97 -18.87 6.42
C VAL A 99 2.34 -20.15 6.96
N ALA A 100 1.03 -20.30 6.81
CA ALA A 100 0.37 -21.57 7.08
C ALA A 100 0.96 -22.58 6.10
N ALA A 101 1.61 -23.60 6.66
CA ALA A 101 2.17 -24.75 5.95
C ALA A 101 1.05 -25.63 5.36
#